data_AF-X1UXN1-F1
#
_entry.id   AF-X1UXN1-F1
#
_cell.length_a   1.000
_cell.length_b   1.000
_cell.length_c   1.000
_cell.angle_alpha   90.00
_cell.angle_beta   90.00
_cell.angle_gamma   90.00
#
_symmetry.space_group_name_H-M   'P 1'
#
loop_
_entity.id
_entity.type
_entity.pdbx_description
1 polymer ?
#
loop_
_entity_poly.entity_id
_entity_poly.type
_entity_poly.pdbx_seq_one_letter_code
_entity_poly.pdbx_strand_id
1 'polypeptide(L)' 'YYLLPPIRPPPSGRRQPTNLIELPDGDYRKHTNTVRRLIDRAKNVASFRSDYESYS' A
#
# COMPACT_ATOMS: atom_id res chain seq x y z
N TYR A 1 32.69 16.25 22.60
CA TYR A 1 31.39 16.11 21.92
C TYR A 1 31.43 16.91 20.63
N TYR A 2 31.21 16.28 19.48
CA TYR A 2 31.15 17.00 18.21
C TYR A 2 29.78 17.70 18.11
N LEU A 3 29.81 19.03 18.09
CA LEU A 3 28.63 19.87 17.86
C LEU A 3 28.18 19.68 16.41
N LEU A 4 27.02 19.08 16.23
CA LEU A 4 26.42 18.96 14.90
C LEU A 4 25.94 20.35 14.45
N PRO A 5 26.20 20.76 13.19
CA PRO A 5 25.69 22.03 12.69
C PRO A 5 24.16 22.09 12.75
N PRO A 6 23.57 23.26 13.03
CA PRO A 6 22.13 23.43 13.22
C PRO A 6 21.32 23.15 11.95
N ILE A 7 21.95 23.21 10.77
CA ILE A 7 21.29 23.01 9.48
C ILE A 7 22.09 21.99 8.67
N ARG A 8 21.39 20.97 8.17
CA ARG A 8 21.95 20.01 7.22
C ARG A 8 21.76 20.57 5.81
N PRO A 9 22.79 20.59 4.95
CA PRO A 9 22.64 21.01 3.57
C PRO A 9 21.63 20.11 2.84
N PRO A 10 20.91 20.63 1.84
CA PRO A 10 20.03 19.81 1.03
C PRO A 10 20.84 18.67 0.37
N PRO A 11 20.24 17.50 0.14
CA PRO A 11 20.92 16.40 -0.52
C PRO A 11 21.44 16.87 -1.89
N SER A 12 22.71 16.56 -2.19
CA SER A 12 23.47 17.08 -3.34
C SER A 12 22.96 16.64 -4.71
N GLY A 13 21.92 15.79 -4.76
CA GLY A 13 21.40 15.25 -6.01
C GLY A 13 19.89 15.04 -5.98
N ARG A 14 19.32 14.93 -7.18
CA ARG A 14 17.92 14.53 -7.36
C ARG A 14 17.75 13.13 -6.80
N ARG A 15 16.84 12.97 -5.83
CA ARG A 15 16.44 11.63 -5.34
C ARG A 15 15.81 10.88 -6.53
N GLN A 16 16.60 10.02 -7.16
CA GLN A 16 16.07 9.00 -8.05
C GLN A 16 15.68 7.84 -7.15
N PRO A 17 14.38 7.58 -6.91
CA PRO A 17 13.98 6.34 -6.26
C PRO A 17 14.43 5.18 -7.14
N THR A 18 15.52 4.52 -6.76
CA THR A 18 16.05 3.33 -7.44
C THR A 18 15.13 2.12 -7.28
N ASN A 19 14.15 2.24 -6.38
CA ASN A 19 13.23 1.17 -6.00
C ASN A 19 11.82 1.39 -6.56
N LEU A 20 11.69 2.13 -7.66
CA LEU A 20 10.46 2.13 -8.46
C LEU A 20 10.37 0.80 -9.21
N ILE A 21 10.05 -0.26 -8.49
CA ILE A 21 9.61 -1.50 -9.13
C ILE A 21 8.14 -1.33 -9.49
N GLU A 22 7.81 -1.61 -10.75
CA GLU A 22 6.41 -1.77 -11.15
C GLU A 22 5.80 -2.85 -10.28
N LEU A 23 4.67 -2.55 -9.66
CA LEU A 23 3.96 -3.54 -8.88
C LEU A 23 3.46 -4.66 -9.82
N PRO A 24 3.22 -5.88 -9.33
CA PRO A 24 2.52 -6.89 -10.11
C PRO A 24 1.11 -6.42 -10.51
N ASP A 25 0.59 -6.92 -11.63
CA ASP A 25 -0.69 -6.46 -12.19
C ASP A 25 -1.92 -6.79 -11.33
N GLY A 26 -1.77 -7.72 -10.39
CA GLY A 26 -2.79 -8.05 -9.38
C GLY A 26 -2.57 -7.42 -8.01
N ASP A 27 -1.58 -6.54 -7.85
CA ASP A 27 -1.30 -5.94 -6.54
C ASP A 27 -2.43 -4.99 -6.13
N TYR A 28 -3.05 -5.28 -4.98
CA TYR A 28 -4.13 -4.49 -4.41
C TYR A 28 -3.79 -2.99 -4.28
N ARG A 29 -2.49 -2.66 -4.13
CA ARG A 29 -2.02 -1.27 -4.04
C ARG A 29 -2.10 -0.52 -5.36
N LYS A 30 -2.12 -1.19 -6.52
CA LYS A 30 -2.32 -0.53 -7.83
C LYS A 30 -3.72 0.08 -7.98
N HIS A 31 -4.70 -0.41 -7.22
CA HIS A 31 -6.09 0.04 -7.35
C HIS A 31 -6.31 1.42 -6.72
N THR A 32 -7.25 2.19 -7.28
CA THR A 32 -7.73 3.43 -6.66
C THR A 32 -8.48 3.12 -5.36
N ASN A 33 -8.59 4.11 -4.47
CA ASN A 33 -9.28 3.93 -3.17
C ASN A 33 -10.72 3.41 -3.32
N THR A 34 -11.43 3.83 -4.36
CA THR A 34 -12.80 3.36 -4.65
C THR A 34 -12.80 1.87 -4.98
N VAL A 35 -11.90 1.41 -5.86
CA VAL A 35 -11.79 0.01 -6.25
C VAL A 35 -11.39 -0.85 -5.04
N ARG A 36 -10.46 -0.38 -4.21
CA ARG A 36 -10.08 -1.06 -2.95
C ARG A 36 -11.29 -1.30 -2.04
N ARG A 37 -12.09 -0.26 -1.78
CA ARG A 37 -13.32 -0.37 -0.98
C ARG A 37 -14.32 -1.38 -1.56
N LEU A 38 -14.45 -1.45 -2.88
CA LEU A 38 -15.33 -2.41 -3.55
C LEU A 38 -14.82 -3.85 -3.38
N ILE A 39 -13.51 -4.07 -3.55
CA ILE A 39 -12.88 -5.37 -3.32
C ILE A 39 -13.10 -5.82 -1.87
N ASP A 40 -12.88 -4.94 -0.89
CA ASP A 40 -13.05 -5.28 0.52
C ASP A 40 -14.51 -5.57 0.85
N ARG A 41 -15.46 -4.80 0.28
CA ARG A 41 -16.89 -5.09 0.43
C ARG A 41 -17.26 -6.46 -0.15
N ALA A 42 -16.77 -6.78 -1.34
CA ALA A 42 -17.03 -8.07 -1.97
C ALA A 42 -16.47 -9.23 -1.14
N LYS A 43 -15.25 -9.08 -0.58
CA LYS A 43 -14.66 -10.07 0.33
C LYS A 43 -15.52 -10.30 1.57
N ASN A 44 -16.01 -9.22 2.20
CA ASN A 44 -16.88 -9.33 3.38
C ASN A 44 -18.21 -10.04 3.08
N VAL A 45 -18.80 -9.79 1.91
CA VAL A 45 -20.04 -10.48 1.49
C VAL A 45 -19.76 -11.97 1.23
N ALA A 46 -18.66 -12.29 0.57
CA ALA A 46 -18.27 -13.66 0.29
C ALA A 46 -17.98 -14.44 1.58
N SER A 47 -17.26 -13.84 2.54
CA SER A 47 -16.99 -14.48 3.83
C SER A 47 -18.28 -14.73 4.61
N PHE A 48 -19.18 -13.74 4.70
CA PHE A 48 -20.47 -13.91 5.38
C PHE A 48 -21.29 -15.06 4.80
N ARG A 49 -21.31 -15.21 3.47
CA ARG A 49 -22.01 -16.30 2.80
C ARG A 49 -21.35 -17.66 3.06
N SER A 50 -20.01 -17.72 2.96
CA SER A 50 -19.25 -18.93 3.25
C SER A 50 -19.45 -19.40 4.68
N ASP A 51 -19.45 -18.47 5.64
CA ASP A 51 -19.68 -18.77 7.05
C ASP A 51 -21.08 -19.37 7.22
N TYR A 52 -22.11 -18.77 6.62
CA TYR A 52 -23.47 -19.31 6.66
C TYR A 52 -23.60 -20.71 6.05
N GLU A 53 -22.97 -20.95 4.89
CA GLU A 53 -22.95 -22.26 4.23
C GLU A 53 -22.24 -23.32 5.07
N SER A 54 -21.21 -22.94 5.83
CA SER A 54 -20.48 -23.84 6.73
C SER A 54 -21.27 -24.24 7.99
N TYR A 55 -22.34 -23.53 8.32
CA TYR A 55 -23.20 -23.80 9.48
C TYR A 55 -24.52 -24.52 9.10
N SER A 56 -24.78 -24.80 7.82
CA SER A 56 -25.89 -25.65 7.33
C SER A 56 -25.45 -27.09 7.14
#